data_AF-A0A367RH89-F1
#
_entry.id   AF-A0A367RH89-F1
#
_cell.length_a   1.000
_cell.length_b   1.000
_cell.length_c   1.000
_cell.angle_alpha   90.00
_cell.angle_beta   90.00
_cell.angle_gamma   90.00
#
_symmetry.space_group_name_H-M   'P 1'
#
loop_
_entity.id
_entity.type
_entity.pdbx_description
1 polymer ?
#
loop_
_entity_poly.entity_id
_entity_poly.type
_entity_poly.pdbx_seq_one_letter_code
_entity_poly.pdbx_strand_id
1 'polypeptide(L)' 'MYHRQCHQRQHNHLNHSLKLWNINTGKLINILAGHRSHVCAIAFSPDGQHLASGSADGTVKLWDLNTGQEIYIFG' A
#
# COMPACT_ATOMS: atom_id res chain seq x y z
N MET A 1 -3.47 19.46 1.47
CA MET A 1 -3.34 19.26 2.93
C MET A 1 -3.41 17.76 3.18
N TYR A 2 -2.29 17.13 3.50
CA TYR A 2 -2.23 15.66 3.67
C TYR A 2 -2.89 15.26 4.99
N HIS A 3 -4.00 14.54 4.91
CA HIS A 3 -4.68 13.98 6.08
C HIS A 3 -4.00 12.66 6.46
N ARG A 4 -3.25 12.66 7.56
CA ARG A 4 -2.83 11.44 8.24
C ARG A 4 -4.07 10.76 8.82
N GLN A 5 -4.34 9.53 8.40
CA GLN A 5 -5.16 8.60 9.19
C GLN A 5 -4.32 7.38 9.54
N CYS A 6 -3.63 7.49 10.69
CA CYS A 6 -3.27 6.34 11.48
C CYS A 6 -4.50 5.95 12.31
N HIS A 7 -5.25 4.95 11.86
CA HIS A 7 -6.08 4.16 12.76
C HIS A 7 -5.52 2.75 12.79
N GLN A 8 -4.67 2.50 13.79
CA GLN A 8 -4.27 1.17 14.18
C GLN A 8 -5.47 0.43 14.77
N ARG A 9 -5.83 -0.71 14.17
CA ARG A 9 -6.27 -1.90 14.90
C ARG A 9 -6.21 -3.09 13.94
N GLN A 10 -5.35 -4.04 14.27
CA GLN A 10 -5.63 -5.49 14.40
C GLN A 10 -4.27 -6.21 14.58
N HIS A 11 -4.28 -7.21 15.45
CA HIS A 11 -3.15 -7.98 15.96
C HIS A 11 -2.33 -8.71 14.87
N ASN A 12 -1.02 -8.88 15.15
CA ASN A 12 -0.06 -9.87 14.65
C ASN A 12 -0.42 -10.66 13.39
N HIS A 13 0.23 -10.35 12.27
CA HIS A 13 1.04 -11.26 11.45
C HIS A 13 1.86 -10.37 10.51
N LEU A 14 3.06 -10.80 10.13
CA LEU A 14 4.03 -10.10 9.26
C LEU A 14 3.47 -9.83 7.86
N ASN A 15 2.42 -9.01 7.76
CA ASN A 15 1.75 -8.70 6.52
C ASN A 15 2.57 -7.63 5.81
N HIS A 16 3.51 -8.09 5.00
CA HIS A 16 4.29 -7.29 4.07
C HIS A 16 3.46 -6.81 2.87
N SER A 17 2.14 -6.67 3.05
CA SER A 17 1.17 -6.38 2.00
C SER A 17 0.33 -5.19 2.39
N LEU A 18 0.02 -4.34 1.42
CA LEU A 18 -0.89 -3.21 1.60
C LEU A 18 -2.31 -3.64 1.28
N LYS A 19 -3.28 -3.10 2.00
CA LYS A 19 -4.70 -3.36 1.77
C LYS A 19 -5.41 -2.06 1.44
N LEU A 20 -6.12 -2.03 0.32
CA LEU A 20 -6.92 -0.91 -0.10
C LEU A 20 -8.39 -1.16 0.27
N TRP A 21 -9.01 -0.21 0.96
CA TRP A 21 -10.38 -0.34 1.46
C TRP A 21 -11.26 0.77 0.90
N ASN A 22 -12.50 0.42 0.57
CA ASN A 22 -13.53 1.39 0.29
C ASN A 22 -14.10 1.90 1.61
N ILE A 23 -13.85 3.17 1.93
CA ILE A 23 -14.25 3.75 3.22
C ILE A 23 -15.77 3.86 3.41
N ASN A 24 -16.54 3.97 2.33
CA ASN A 24 -17.99 4.14 2.39
C ASN A 24 -18.71 2.82 2.65
N THR A 25 -18.15 1.71 2.17
CA THR A 25 -18.75 0.37 2.27
C THR A 25 -18.04 -0.55 3.25
N GLY A 26 -16.85 -0.17 3.71
CA GLY A 26 -15.96 -1.00 4.53
C GLY A 26 -15.40 -2.23 3.81
N LYS A 27 -15.58 -2.34 2.49
CA LYS A 27 -15.15 -3.51 1.72
C LYS A 27 -13.69 -3.37 1.29
N LEU A 28 -12.98 -4.49 1.32
CA LEU A 28 -11.64 -4.61 0.74
C LEU A 28 -11.76 -4.49 -0.78
N ILE A 29 -11.01 -3.55 -1.36
CA ILE A 29 -10.91 -3.35 -2.81
C ILE A 29 -9.78 -4.22 -3.35
N ASN A 30 -8.60 -4.14 -2.72
CA ASN A 30 -7.41 -4.81 -3.24
C ASN A 30 -6.37 -5.15 -2.17
N ILE A 31 -5.49 -6.10 -2.48
CA ILE A 31 -4.31 -6.46 -1.69
C ILE A 31 -3.08 -6.34 -2.58
N LEU A 32 -2.20 -5.40 -2.25
CA LEU A 32 -0.93 -5.21 -2.92
C LEU A 32 0.12 -6.04 -2.18
N ALA A 33 0.31 -7.27 -2.65
CA ALA A 33 1.25 -8.23 -2.09
C ALA A 33 2.50 -8.30 -2.98
N GLY A 34 3.69 -8.20 -2.38
CA GLY A 34 4.94 -8.29 -3.14
C GLY A 34 6.18 -7.85 -2.38
N HIS A 35 6.03 -7.05 -1.31
CA HIS A 35 7.16 -6.77 -0.43
C HIS A 35 7.55 -8.01 0.38
N ARG A 36 8.85 -8.16 0.60
CA ARG A 36 9.44 -9.28 1.35
C ARG A 36 9.64 -8.95 2.83
N SER A 37 9.43 -7.69 3.21
CA SER A 37 9.57 -7.18 4.56
C SER A 37 8.54 -6.08 4.83
N HIS A 38 8.61 -5.48 6.03
CA HIS A 38 7.68 -4.44 6.46
C HIS A 38 7.68 -3.25 5.51
N VAL A 39 6.48 -2.85 5.07
CA VAL A 39 6.29 -1.58 4.40
C VAL A 39 6.41 -0.46 5.43
N CYS A 40 7.39 0.42 5.22
CA CYS A 40 7.71 1.51 6.14
C CYS A 40 7.05 2.83 5.73
N ALA A 41 6.76 3.00 4.43
CA ALA A 41 6.19 4.23 3.90
C ALA A 41 5.28 3.98 2.70
N ILE A 42 4.28 4.85 2.53
CA ILE A 42 3.39 4.88 1.37
C ILE A 42 3.15 6.32 0.90
N ALA A 43 2.96 6.50 -0.40
CA ALA A 43 2.57 7.77 -1.01
C ALA A 43 1.62 7.54 -2.18
N PHE A 44 0.51 8.27 -2.22
CA PHE A 44 -0.40 8.28 -3.36
C PHE A 44 0.05 9.30 -4.39
N SER A 45 -0.12 8.97 -5.67
CA SER A 45 -0.03 9.96 -6.74
C SER A 45 -1.18 10.97 -6.62
N PRO A 46 -0.99 12.23 -7.06
CA PRO A 46 -2.05 13.24 -7.03
C PRO A 46 -3.28 12.88 -7.86
N ASP A 47 -3.12 12.04 -8.89
CA ASP A 47 -4.21 11.55 -9.73
C ASP A 47 -4.99 10.38 -9.10
N GLY A 48 -4.53 9.83 -7.97
CA GLY A 48 -5.17 8.72 -7.27
C GLY A 48 -5.11 7.38 -8.00
N GLN A 49 -4.36 7.28 -9.10
CA GLN A 49 -4.26 6.05 -9.90
C GLN A 49 -3.09 5.16 -9.46
N HIS A 50 -2.10 5.75 -8.79
CA HIS A 50 -0.86 5.07 -8.43
C HIS A 50 -0.56 5.19 -6.94
N LEU A 51 0.16 4.20 -6.43
CA LEU A 51 0.71 4.23 -5.08
C LEU A 51 2.16 3.79 -5.10
N ALA A 52 3.03 4.54 -4.44
CA ALA A 52 4.39 4.14 -4.15
C ALA A 52 4.48 3.59 -2.72
N SER A 53 5.22 2.50 -2.53
CA SER A 53 5.49 1.92 -1.21
C SER A 53 6.96 1.61 -1.02
N GLY A 54 7.53 2.03 0.10
CA GLY A 54 8.90 1.72 0.50
C GLY A 54 8.93 0.67 1.61
N SER A 55 9.84 -0.29 1.52
CA SER A 55 9.92 -1.43 2.44
C SER A 55 11.33 -1.62 3.01
N ALA A 56 11.39 -2.23 4.18
CA ALA A 56 12.63 -2.69 4.79
C ALA A 56 13.31 -3.84 4.02
N ASP A 57 12.71 -4.33 2.94
CA ASP A 57 13.36 -5.26 2.00
C ASP A 57 14.33 -4.55 1.04
N GLY A 58 14.53 -3.24 1.21
CA GLY A 58 15.42 -2.42 0.39
C GLY A 58 14.78 -1.93 -0.91
N THR A 59 13.51 -2.24 -1.15
CA THR A 59 12.83 -1.87 -2.39
C THR A 59 11.76 -0.80 -2.19
N VAL A 60 11.55 -0.03 -3.25
CA VAL A 60 10.36 0.80 -3.47
C VAL A 60 9.56 0.19 -4.61
N LYS A 61 8.25 0.01 -4.42
CA LYS A 61 7.35 -0.51 -5.45
C LYS A 61 6.34 0.54 -5.86
N LEU A 62 6.05 0.64 -7.16
CA LEU A 62 4.95 1.43 -7.69
C LEU A 62 3.82 0.49 -8.09
N TRP A 63 2.61 0.83 -7.68
CA TRP A 63 1.39 0.04 -7.89
C TRP A 63 0.39 0.81 -8.73
N ASP A 64 -0.28 0.11 -9.63
CA ASP A 64 -1.49 0.58 -10.31
C ASP A 64 -2.69 0.23 -9.41
N LEU A 65 -3.45 1.24 -8.98
CA LEU A 65 -4.58 1.04 -8.07
C LEU A 65 -5.85 0.56 -8.78
N ASN A 66 -5.95 0.73 -10.10
CA ASN A 66 -7.09 0.24 -10.89
C ASN A 66 -7.02 -1.29 -11.06
N THR A 67 -5.82 -1.81 -11.25
CA THR A 67 -5.55 -3.24 -11.47
C THR A 67 -5.09 -3.97 -10.21
N GLY A 68 -4.49 -3.26 -9.25
CA GLY A 68 -3.83 -3.82 -8.08
C GLY A 68 -2.47 -4.44 -8.34
N GLN A 69 -1.90 -4.20 -9.52
CA GLN A 69 -0.65 -4.81 -9.92
C GLN A 69 0.53 -3.89 -9.64
N GLU A 70 1.68 -4.52 -9.38
CA GLU A 70 2.95 -3.84 -9.35
C GLU A 70 3.35 -3.45 -10.78
N ILE A 71 3.75 -2.20 -10.95
CA ILE A 71 4.23 -1.66 -12.22
C ILE A 71 5.76 -1.67 -12.25
N TYR A 72 6.38 -1.20 -11.17
CA TYR A 72 7.82 -1.05 -11.06
C TYR A 72 8.34 -1.46 -9.69
N ILE A 73 9.54 -2.02 -9.69
CA ILE A 73 10.37 -2.22 -8.51
C ILE A 73 11.64 -1.38 -8.68
N PHE A 74 11.96 -0.59 -7.67
CA PHE A 74 13.22 0.11 -7.51
C PHE A 74 13.95 -0.53 -6.32
N GLY A 75 15.24 -0.83 -6.48
CA GLY A 75 16.08 -1.45 -5.44
C GLY A 75 17.54 -1.13 -5.66
#